data_AF-A0A0L8LC13-F1
#
_entry.id   AF-A0A0L8LC13-F1
#
_cell.length_a   1.000
_cell.length_b   1.000
_cell.length_c   1.000
_cell.angle_alpha   90.00
_cell.angle_beta   90.00
_cell.angle_gamma   90.00
#
_symmetry.space_group_name_H-M   'P 1'
#
loop_
_entity.id
_entity.type
_entity.pdbx_description
1 polymer ?
#
loop_
_entity_poly.entity_id
_entity_poly.type
_entity_poly.pdbx_seq_one_letter_code
_entity_poly.pdbx_strand_id
1 'polypeptide(L)'
;MPDEIMPSAALPDPTESRTSSFVRATLGCGGAALVGVLALVIALAWGASGSTDYPRVAPEEMANRALQRSQEAYDVMGFKRTMEPGVEDIGVSTENTLGSGFCYDGGLFGLEDKTVDGAYSMSHRWALDHVPAGQAVPGLRRLHQHFKDNDWKITSYHEGEQGKDWELFVQRDGGDERMSFAWYADREYFTGGASVPCAYDPEWKNGDVGPAGDDERPPAFGPTRHG
;
A
#
# COMPACT_ATOMS: atom_id res chain seq x y z
N MET A 1 50.54 2.29 77.73
CA MET A 1 50.10 2.65 79.10
C MET A 1 49.07 3.77 78.96
N PRO A 2 47.99 3.84 79.77
CA PRO A 2 47.34 2.81 80.62
C PRO A 2 45.79 2.71 80.40
N ASP A 3 45.17 1.53 80.61
CA ASP A 3 44.23 1.10 81.70
C ASP A 3 42.81 1.72 81.61
N GLU A 4 41.65 1.10 81.87
CA GLU A 4 41.13 -0.23 82.25
C GLU A 4 39.56 -0.10 82.24
N ILE A 5 38.81 -1.21 82.38
CA ILE A 5 37.49 -1.39 83.08
C ILE A 5 36.45 -2.21 82.26
N MET A 6 36.23 -3.46 82.72
CA MET A 6 35.01 -4.32 82.62
C MET A 6 33.99 -3.92 83.73
N PRO A 7 32.67 -4.27 83.76
CA PRO A 7 32.14 -5.67 83.77
C PRO A 7 30.65 -5.96 83.37
N SER A 8 30.30 -7.26 83.35
CA SER A 8 29.04 -8.01 83.69
C SER A 8 27.75 -7.26 84.09
N ALA A 9 26.50 -7.77 84.01
CA ALA A 9 25.81 -8.98 83.52
C ALA A 9 24.30 -8.81 83.81
N ALA A 10 23.37 -9.48 83.08
CA ALA A 10 22.16 -10.17 83.59
C ALA A 10 21.13 -10.54 82.48
N LEU A 11 20.60 -11.78 82.55
CA LEU A 11 19.53 -12.45 81.76
C LEU A 11 18.21 -12.51 82.58
N PRO A 12 16.99 -12.79 82.01
CA PRO A 12 16.55 -14.18 81.76
C PRO A 12 15.59 -14.46 80.55
N ASP A 13 15.61 -15.75 80.15
CA ASP A 13 14.77 -16.58 79.23
C ASP A 13 13.27 -16.70 79.64
N PRO A 14 12.32 -17.44 78.95
CA PRO A 14 12.46 -18.57 77.97
C PRO A 14 11.51 -18.48 76.72
N THR A 15 11.53 -19.30 75.65
CA THR A 15 11.13 -20.72 75.59
C THR A 15 11.14 -21.20 74.11
N GLU A 16 11.71 -22.38 73.88
CA GLU A 16 11.45 -23.43 72.85
C GLU A 16 11.42 -23.08 71.34
N SER A 17 12.35 -23.63 70.56
CA SER A 17 12.35 -24.98 69.94
C SER A 17 11.41 -25.14 68.74
N ARG A 18 11.96 -25.14 67.52
CA ARG A 18 11.98 -26.33 66.62
C ARG A 18 12.41 -25.97 65.19
N THR A 19 13.49 -26.66 64.78
CA THR A 19 13.53 -27.54 63.59
C THR A 19 13.32 -26.93 62.20
N SER A 20 14.46 -26.81 61.53
CA SER A 20 14.76 -27.07 60.11
C SER A 20 13.64 -27.21 59.06
N SER A 21 13.91 -26.50 57.96
CA SER A 21 13.76 -26.93 56.57
C SER A 21 12.34 -27.09 56.01
N PHE A 22 12.01 -26.27 55.01
CA PHE A 22 12.03 -26.65 53.60
C PHE A 22 11.32 -25.55 52.79
N VAL A 23 12.03 -25.00 51.82
CA VAL A 23 11.55 -24.51 50.51
C VAL A 23 10.20 -23.78 50.51
N ARG A 24 10.24 -22.43 50.54
CA ARG A 24 9.22 -21.58 49.90
C ARG A 24 9.90 -20.90 48.70
N ALA A 25 9.91 -21.56 47.55
CA ALA A 25 8.90 -21.38 46.51
C ALA A 25 8.81 -19.92 46.04
N THR A 26 9.85 -19.47 45.33
CA THR A 26 9.78 -18.34 44.39
C THR A 26 8.99 -18.77 43.16
N LEU A 27 7.67 -18.85 43.29
CA LEU A 27 6.72 -19.06 42.19
C LEU A 27 5.77 -17.87 42.19
N GLY A 28 6.14 -16.79 41.49
CA GLY A 28 5.30 -15.59 41.43
C GLY A 28 5.58 -14.68 40.24
N CYS A 29 6.84 -14.54 39.82
CA CYS A 29 7.17 -13.61 38.73
C CYS A 29 7.28 -14.28 37.34
N GLY A 30 7.49 -15.59 37.26
CA GLY A 30 7.59 -16.30 35.98
C GLY A 30 6.25 -16.42 35.26
N GLY A 31 5.17 -16.75 35.98
CA GLY A 31 3.84 -16.93 35.40
C GLY A 31 3.23 -15.65 34.84
N ALA A 32 3.36 -14.53 35.55
CA ALA A 32 2.82 -13.24 35.08
C ALA A 32 3.58 -12.70 33.85
N ALA A 33 4.91 -12.85 33.81
CA ALA A 33 5.71 -12.48 32.65
C ALA A 33 5.39 -13.37 31.43
N LEU A 34 5.21 -14.68 31.64
CA LEU A 34 4.89 -15.62 30.57
C LEU A 34 3.47 -15.43 30.05
N VAL A 35 2.50 -15.14 30.93
CA VAL A 35 1.13 -14.74 30.53
C VAL A 35 1.12 -13.40 29.80
N GLY A 36 1.92 -12.44 30.25
CA GLY A 36 2.08 -11.15 29.58
C GLY A 36 2.67 -11.28 28.17
N VAL A 37 3.73 -12.07 28.02
CA VAL A 37 4.34 -12.37 26.72
C VAL A 37 3.37 -13.17 25.84
N LEU A 38 2.67 -14.17 26.38
CA LEU A 38 1.69 -14.94 25.61
C LEU A 38 0.51 -14.08 25.17
N ALA A 39 0.00 -13.20 26.03
CA ALA A 39 -1.05 -12.25 25.70
C ALA A 39 -0.57 -11.23 24.66
N LEU A 40 0.68 -10.78 24.74
CA LEU A 40 1.28 -9.91 23.73
C LEU A 40 1.43 -10.64 22.39
N VAL A 41 1.87 -11.90 22.39
CA VAL A 41 2.00 -12.73 21.18
C VAL A 41 0.62 -13.02 20.58
N ILE A 42 -0.40 -13.30 21.40
CA ILE A 42 -1.78 -13.48 20.95
C ILE A 42 -2.33 -12.17 20.41
N ALA A 43 -2.15 -11.04 21.08
CA ALA A 43 -2.61 -9.74 20.62
C ALA A 43 -1.90 -9.30 19.32
N LEU A 44 -0.60 -9.57 19.19
CA LEU A 44 0.15 -9.34 17.96
C LEU A 44 -0.28 -10.30 16.86
N ALA A 45 -0.58 -11.56 17.16
CA ALA A 45 -1.08 -12.53 16.19
C ALA A 45 -2.51 -12.20 15.71
N TRP A 46 -3.37 -11.71 16.60
CA TRP A 46 -4.74 -11.30 16.28
C TRP A 46 -4.79 -9.93 15.61
N GLY A 47 -3.86 -9.03 15.94
CA GLY A 47 -3.67 -7.76 15.24
C GLY A 47 -2.99 -7.91 13.88
N ALA A 48 -2.28 -9.02 13.65
CA ALA A 48 -1.61 -9.34 12.40
C ALA A 48 -2.42 -10.26 11.47
N SER A 49 -3.44 -10.95 11.97
CA SER A 49 -4.48 -11.50 11.13
C SER A 49 -5.44 -10.38 10.72
N GLY A 50 -4.91 -9.39 10.00
CA GLY A 50 -5.77 -8.48 9.24
C GLY A 50 -6.46 -9.33 8.19
N SER A 51 -7.70 -9.75 8.44
CA SER A 51 -8.59 -10.00 7.32
C SER A 51 -8.61 -8.68 6.57
N THR A 52 -7.90 -8.61 5.45
CA THR A 52 -8.00 -7.48 4.53
C THR A 52 -9.44 -7.47 4.06
N ASP A 53 -10.25 -6.66 4.73
CA ASP A 53 -11.69 -6.54 4.49
C ASP A 53 -11.88 -5.64 3.28
N TYR A 54 -11.48 -6.15 2.12
CA TYR A 54 -11.70 -5.49 0.86
C TYR A 54 -13.18 -5.56 0.48
N PRO A 55 -13.72 -4.53 -0.16
CA PRO A 55 -15.08 -4.59 -0.67
C PRO A 55 -15.20 -5.69 -1.74
N ARG A 56 -16.37 -6.33 -1.82
CA ARG A 56 -16.70 -7.21 -2.94
C ARG A 56 -17.16 -6.37 -4.12
N VAL A 57 -16.42 -6.39 -5.21
CA VAL A 57 -16.69 -5.57 -6.41
C VAL A 57 -16.34 -6.39 -7.64
N ALA A 58 -17.21 -6.39 -8.64
CA ALA A 58 -16.98 -7.13 -9.88
C ALA A 58 -15.86 -6.48 -10.74
N PRO A 59 -15.13 -7.28 -11.54
CA PRO A 59 -14.03 -6.77 -12.37
C PRO A 59 -14.41 -5.61 -13.29
N GLU A 60 -15.59 -5.66 -13.91
CA GLU A 60 -16.12 -4.58 -14.75
C GLU A 60 -16.23 -3.24 -13.98
N GLU A 61 -16.73 -3.27 -12.74
CA GLU A 61 -16.87 -2.05 -11.94
C GLU A 61 -15.50 -1.51 -11.50
N MET A 62 -14.55 -2.39 -11.17
CA MET A 62 -13.17 -2.00 -10.87
C MET A 62 -12.45 -1.41 -12.08
N ALA A 63 -12.64 -1.99 -13.27
CA ALA A 63 -12.15 -1.46 -14.53
C ALA A 63 -12.70 -0.06 -14.82
N ASN A 64 -14.01 0.13 -14.63
CA ASN A 64 -14.67 1.42 -14.82
C ASN A 64 -14.12 2.51 -13.88
N ARG A 65 -13.82 2.16 -12.61
CA ARG A 65 -13.17 3.09 -11.67
C ARG A 65 -11.78 3.49 -12.15
N ALA A 66 -10.96 2.54 -12.60
CA ALA A 66 -9.61 2.82 -13.12
C ALA A 66 -9.65 3.69 -14.40
N LEU A 67 -10.61 3.42 -15.30
CA LEU A 67 -10.87 4.23 -16.49
C LEU A 67 -11.30 5.65 -16.12
N GLN A 68 -12.22 5.81 -15.17
CA GLN A 68 -12.68 7.12 -14.71
C GLN A 68 -11.53 7.96 -14.15
N ARG A 69 -10.67 7.37 -13.32
CA ARG A 69 -9.46 8.03 -12.80
C ARG A 69 -8.52 8.47 -13.92
N SER A 70 -8.33 7.62 -14.92
CA SER A 70 -7.53 7.97 -16.09
C SER A 70 -8.17 9.10 -16.90
N GLN A 71 -9.50 9.08 -17.06
CA GLN A 71 -10.25 10.09 -17.81
C GLN A 71 -10.14 11.48 -17.18
N GLU A 72 -10.27 11.57 -15.85
CA GLU A 72 -10.08 12.81 -15.09
C GLU A 72 -8.71 13.43 -15.40
N ALA A 73 -7.64 12.62 -15.34
CA ALA A 73 -6.29 13.08 -15.66
C ALA A 73 -6.12 13.45 -17.15
N TYR A 74 -6.66 12.64 -18.07
CA TYR A 74 -6.57 12.87 -19.51
C TYR A 74 -7.23 14.20 -19.94
N ASP A 75 -8.38 14.52 -19.35
CA ASP A 75 -9.09 15.76 -19.61
C ASP A 75 -8.31 16.98 -19.09
N VAL A 76 -7.69 16.89 -17.91
CA VAL A 76 -6.81 17.95 -17.35
C VAL A 76 -5.55 18.15 -18.21
N MET A 77 -4.97 17.05 -18.71
CA MET A 77 -3.87 17.09 -19.67
C MET A 77 -4.26 17.83 -20.95
N GLY A 78 -5.54 17.79 -21.34
CA GLY A 78 -6.07 18.54 -22.48
C GLY A 78 -5.71 17.94 -23.84
N PHE A 79 -5.35 16.65 -23.87
CA PHE A 79 -5.17 15.89 -25.10
C PHE A 79 -6.51 15.75 -25.85
N LYS A 80 -6.43 15.57 -27.17
CA LYS A 80 -7.61 15.51 -28.05
C LYS A 80 -7.71 14.24 -28.88
N ARG A 81 -6.65 13.43 -28.89
CA ARG A 81 -6.62 12.18 -29.65
C ARG A 81 -7.45 11.13 -28.92
N THR A 82 -8.05 10.22 -29.68
CA THR A 82 -8.70 9.01 -29.16
C THR A 82 -7.81 7.82 -29.50
N MET A 83 -7.71 6.87 -28.57
CA MET A 83 -6.95 5.64 -28.68
C MET A 83 -7.90 4.46 -28.70
N GLU A 84 -7.76 3.60 -29.69
CA GLU A 84 -8.48 2.34 -29.74
C GLU A 84 -7.93 1.37 -28.68
N PRO A 85 -8.76 0.43 -28.18
CA PRO A 85 -8.31 -0.56 -27.21
C PRO A 85 -7.14 -1.41 -27.72
N GLY A 86 -6.19 -1.69 -26.85
CA GLY A 86 -5.01 -2.50 -27.11
C GLY A 86 -3.71 -1.70 -27.23
N VAL A 87 -2.67 -2.39 -27.65
CA VAL A 87 -1.34 -1.85 -27.94
C VAL A 87 -0.71 -2.69 -29.05
N GLU A 88 -0.08 -2.02 -30.02
CA GLU A 88 0.63 -2.70 -31.10
C GLU A 88 2.10 -2.93 -30.72
N ASP A 89 2.77 -1.90 -30.21
CA ASP A 89 4.17 -1.93 -29.78
C ASP A 89 4.39 -1.04 -28.54
N ILE A 90 4.73 -1.67 -27.42
CA ILE A 90 4.85 -0.99 -26.11
C ILE A 90 6.01 0.01 -26.15
N GLY A 91 5.73 1.25 -25.75
CA GLY A 91 6.72 2.32 -25.74
C GLY A 91 6.90 3.02 -27.09
N VAL A 92 6.19 2.58 -28.13
CA VAL A 92 6.27 3.13 -29.49
C VAL A 92 4.90 3.55 -30.01
N SER A 93 3.89 2.69 -29.91
CA SER A 93 2.53 2.96 -30.39
C SER A 93 1.63 3.52 -29.29
N THR A 94 0.45 3.99 -29.68
CA THR A 94 -0.61 4.25 -28.71
C THR A 94 -0.93 2.99 -27.89
N GLU A 95 -1.33 3.20 -26.65
CA GLU A 95 -1.73 2.15 -25.72
C GLU A 95 -3.06 2.54 -25.07
N ASN A 96 -3.93 1.56 -24.88
CA ASN A 96 -5.17 1.67 -24.11
C ASN A 96 -5.53 0.27 -23.60
N THR A 97 -5.07 -0.06 -22.40
CA THR A 97 -5.17 -1.41 -21.85
C THR A 97 -5.64 -1.39 -20.40
N LEU A 98 -6.40 -2.41 -20.03
CA LEU A 98 -6.65 -2.76 -18.64
C LEU A 98 -5.66 -3.86 -18.22
N GLY A 99 -5.38 -3.92 -16.92
CA GLY A 99 -4.65 -5.02 -16.33
C GLY A 99 -5.04 -5.21 -14.88
N SER A 100 -4.98 -6.45 -14.42
CA SER A 100 -5.26 -6.78 -13.03
C SER A 100 -3.98 -7.17 -12.27
N GLY A 101 -4.01 -7.05 -10.95
CA GLY A 101 -2.86 -7.33 -10.09
C GLY A 101 -3.26 -7.98 -8.78
N PHE A 102 -2.37 -8.82 -8.25
CA PHE A 102 -2.55 -9.45 -6.94
C PHE A 102 -2.59 -8.44 -5.81
N CYS A 103 -3.41 -8.73 -4.82
CA CYS A 103 -3.44 -8.03 -3.54
C CYS A 103 -2.69 -8.84 -2.47
N TYR A 104 -2.09 -8.14 -1.53
CA TYR A 104 -1.23 -8.73 -0.51
C TYR A 104 -1.72 -8.37 0.89
N ASP A 105 -1.56 -9.29 1.84
CA ASP A 105 -1.99 -9.12 3.24
C ASP A 105 -1.09 -8.16 4.04
N GLY A 106 0.02 -7.70 3.44
CA GLY A 106 0.99 -6.80 4.06
C GLY A 106 1.86 -7.47 5.13
N GLY A 107 1.73 -8.80 5.32
CA GLY A 107 2.53 -9.64 6.20
C GLY A 107 2.55 -9.24 7.69
N LEU A 108 2.97 -10.16 8.55
CA LEU A 108 3.32 -9.80 9.93
C LEU A 108 4.60 -8.93 9.90
N PHE A 109 4.46 -7.63 10.16
CA PHE A 109 5.54 -6.63 10.07
C PHE A 109 6.14 -6.44 8.67
N GLY A 110 5.42 -6.77 7.59
CA GLY A 110 5.91 -6.62 6.21
C GLY A 110 7.04 -7.57 5.79
N LEU A 111 7.19 -8.71 6.49
CA LEU A 111 8.26 -9.69 6.24
C LEU A 111 7.84 -10.90 5.39
N GLU A 112 6.54 -11.19 5.33
CA GLU A 112 5.96 -12.28 4.54
C GLU A 112 4.65 -11.78 3.90
N ASP A 113 4.75 -11.04 2.81
CA ASP A 113 3.56 -10.66 2.03
C ASP A 113 3.05 -11.88 1.27
N LYS A 114 1.82 -12.31 1.57
CA LYS A 114 1.14 -13.37 0.84
C LYS A 114 0.04 -12.78 -0.01
N THR A 115 -0.16 -13.37 -1.18
CA THR A 115 -1.32 -13.03 -2.01
C THR A 115 -2.59 -13.39 -1.25
N VAL A 116 -3.55 -12.48 -1.27
CA VAL A 116 -4.86 -12.71 -0.68
C VAL A 116 -5.74 -13.36 -1.75
N ASP A 117 -6.11 -14.62 -1.51
CA ASP A 117 -6.92 -15.40 -2.45
C ASP A 117 -8.24 -14.68 -2.79
N GLY A 118 -8.53 -14.58 -4.09
CA GLY A 118 -9.72 -13.89 -4.61
C GLY A 118 -9.68 -12.37 -4.52
N ALA A 119 -8.65 -11.77 -3.92
CA ALA A 119 -8.45 -10.34 -3.92
C ALA A 119 -7.59 -9.89 -5.10
N TYR A 120 -8.03 -8.83 -5.76
CA TYR A 120 -7.40 -8.28 -6.95
C TYR A 120 -7.53 -6.76 -6.96
N SER A 121 -6.67 -6.13 -7.75
CA SER A 121 -6.75 -4.70 -8.09
C SER A 121 -6.83 -4.57 -9.60
N MET A 122 -7.46 -3.50 -10.08
CA MET A 122 -7.51 -3.16 -11.50
C MET A 122 -6.68 -1.91 -11.76
N SER A 123 -6.12 -1.86 -12.97
CA SER A 123 -5.41 -0.70 -13.47
C SER A 123 -5.79 -0.44 -14.92
N HIS A 124 -5.73 0.83 -15.30
CA HIS A 124 -5.84 1.27 -16.67
C HIS A 124 -4.55 1.99 -17.04
N ARG A 125 -3.99 1.65 -18.22
CA ARG A 125 -2.82 2.29 -18.79
C ARG A 125 -3.16 2.80 -20.18
N TRP A 126 -2.67 3.98 -20.48
CA TRP A 126 -2.79 4.60 -21.79
C TRP A 126 -1.49 5.29 -22.18
N ALA A 127 -1.26 5.39 -23.49
CA ALA A 127 -0.11 6.10 -24.01
C ALA A 127 -0.38 6.74 -25.36
N LEU A 128 0.24 7.89 -25.59
CA LEU A 128 0.20 8.64 -26.82
C LEU A 128 1.62 8.74 -27.38
N ASP A 129 1.80 8.25 -28.60
CA ASP A 129 2.96 8.54 -29.46
C ASP A 129 2.89 9.96 -30.06
N HIS A 130 4.06 10.50 -30.44
CA HIS A 130 4.20 11.79 -31.12
C HIS A 130 3.55 12.98 -30.37
N VAL A 131 3.69 13.02 -29.04
CA VAL A 131 3.27 14.14 -28.20
C VAL A 131 4.42 15.13 -28.04
N PRO A 132 4.36 16.31 -28.68
CA PRO A 132 5.44 17.29 -28.60
C PRO A 132 5.51 17.91 -27.20
N ALA A 133 6.71 18.38 -26.83
CA ALA A 133 6.97 19.03 -25.55
C ALA A 133 6.00 20.20 -25.26
N GLY A 134 5.63 20.95 -26.29
CA GLY A 134 4.69 22.08 -26.20
C GLY A 134 3.29 21.69 -25.75
N GLN A 135 2.92 20.41 -25.83
CA GLN A 135 1.66 19.88 -25.34
C GLN A 135 1.83 19.13 -24.01
N ALA A 136 2.83 18.24 -23.91
CA ALA A 136 3.06 17.41 -22.73
C ALA A 136 3.40 18.25 -21.48
N VAL A 137 4.37 19.17 -21.60
CA VAL A 137 4.90 19.90 -20.44
C VAL A 137 3.84 20.83 -19.80
N PRO A 138 3.09 21.67 -20.56
CA PRO A 138 2.01 22.44 -19.96
C PRO A 138 0.89 21.55 -19.40
N GLY A 139 0.63 20.39 -20.01
CA GLY A 139 -0.33 19.41 -19.50
C GLY A 139 0.07 18.86 -18.12
N LEU A 140 1.31 18.39 -17.98
CA LEU A 140 1.83 17.87 -16.71
C LEU A 140 1.81 18.93 -15.60
N ARG A 141 2.11 20.19 -15.92
CA ARG A 141 1.99 21.30 -14.95
C ARG A 141 0.55 21.51 -14.49
N ARG A 142 -0.43 21.46 -15.40
CA ARG A 142 -1.85 21.52 -15.03
C ARG A 142 -2.25 20.34 -14.15
N LEU A 143 -1.78 19.14 -14.50
CA LEU A 143 -2.08 17.92 -13.78
C LEU A 143 -1.48 17.91 -12.38
N HIS A 144 -0.22 18.35 -12.24
CA HIS A 144 0.44 18.55 -10.96
C HIS A 144 -0.37 19.52 -10.08
N GLN A 145 -0.78 20.67 -10.61
CA GLN A 145 -1.60 21.63 -9.86
C GLN A 145 -2.98 21.04 -9.49
N HIS A 146 -3.65 20.37 -10.42
CA HIS A 146 -4.93 19.69 -10.17
C HIS A 146 -4.83 18.72 -9.00
N PHE A 147 -3.77 17.90 -8.94
CA PHE A 147 -3.57 16.96 -7.84
C PHE A 147 -3.28 17.65 -6.50
N LYS A 148 -2.55 18.77 -6.48
CA LYS A 148 -2.37 19.59 -5.27
C LYS A 148 -3.69 20.14 -4.75
N ASP A 149 -4.56 20.58 -5.65
CA ASP A 149 -5.84 21.20 -5.29
C ASP A 149 -6.90 20.19 -4.87
N ASN A 150 -6.69 18.90 -5.16
CA ASN A 150 -7.63 17.83 -4.89
C ASN A 150 -7.06 16.81 -3.90
N ASP A 151 -6.22 17.20 -2.94
CA ASP A 151 -5.74 16.34 -1.85
C ASP A 151 -5.10 15.00 -2.27
N TRP A 152 -4.46 14.97 -3.45
CA TRP A 152 -3.60 13.86 -3.83
C TRP A 152 -2.20 14.08 -3.26
N LYS A 153 -1.59 13.02 -2.71
CA LYS A 153 -0.20 13.07 -2.27
C LYS A 153 0.71 12.89 -3.49
N ILE A 154 1.48 13.90 -3.82
CA ILE A 154 2.56 13.80 -4.82
C ILE A 154 3.73 13.06 -4.20
N THR A 155 4.07 11.90 -4.76
CA THR A 155 5.18 11.07 -4.31
C THR A 155 6.46 11.33 -5.09
N SER A 156 6.34 11.75 -6.35
CA SER A 156 7.44 12.21 -7.17
C SER A 156 6.94 13.20 -8.21
N TYR A 157 7.72 14.24 -8.47
CA TYR A 157 7.51 15.18 -9.55
C TYR A 157 8.87 15.66 -10.07
N HIS A 158 9.18 15.31 -11.32
CA HIS A 158 10.42 15.70 -11.97
C HIS A 158 10.11 16.63 -13.15
N GLU A 159 10.49 17.89 -13.01
CA GLU A 159 10.54 18.82 -14.14
C GLU A 159 11.88 18.65 -14.85
N GLY A 160 11.87 17.97 -15.99
CA GLY A 160 13.03 17.94 -16.87
C GLY A 160 13.32 19.35 -17.42
N GLU A 161 14.60 19.66 -17.65
CA GLU A 161 14.95 20.80 -18.51
C GLU A 161 14.38 20.59 -19.93
N GLN A 162 14.45 21.62 -20.78
CA GLN A 162 13.96 21.51 -22.15
C GLN A 162 14.60 20.31 -22.87
N GLY A 163 13.75 19.38 -23.35
CA GLY A 163 14.21 18.16 -24.04
C GLY A 163 14.63 17.01 -23.12
N LYS A 164 14.34 17.07 -21.82
CA LYS A 164 14.48 15.96 -20.88
C LYS A 164 13.13 15.38 -20.49
N ASP A 165 13.15 14.18 -19.93
CA ASP A 165 11.97 13.45 -19.50
C ASP A 165 11.29 14.12 -18.30
N TRP A 166 9.98 13.92 -18.21
CA TRP A 166 9.14 14.45 -17.12
C TRP A 166 8.37 13.32 -16.48
N GLU A 167 8.21 13.38 -15.16
CA GLU A 167 7.50 12.35 -14.41
C GLU A 167 6.63 12.99 -13.32
N LEU A 168 5.47 12.40 -13.10
CA LEU A 168 4.55 12.74 -12.02
C LEU A 168 3.92 11.46 -11.47
N PHE A 169 4.13 11.24 -10.18
CA PHE A 169 3.54 10.13 -9.44
C PHE A 169 2.72 10.67 -8.27
N VAL A 170 1.49 10.18 -8.15
CA VAL A 170 0.57 10.57 -7.09
C VAL A 170 -0.10 9.36 -6.47
N GLN A 171 -0.48 9.49 -5.21
CA GLN A 171 -1.22 8.47 -4.49
C GLN A 171 -2.27 9.07 -3.55
N ARG A 172 -3.25 8.25 -3.20
CA ARG A 172 -4.25 8.53 -2.17
C ARG A 172 -4.52 7.24 -1.37
N ASP A 173 -5.22 7.37 -0.24
CA ASP A 173 -5.74 6.25 0.56
C ASP A 173 -4.64 5.27 0.97
N GLY A 174 -3.60 5.80 1.63
CA GLY A 174 -2.46 4.99 2.08
C GLY A 174 -1.56 4.46 0.95
N GLY A 175 -1.90 4.74 -0.31
CA GLY A 175 -1.23 4.18 -1.48
C GLY A 175 -2.13 3.24 -2.29
N ASP A 176 -3.36 2.96 -1.86
CA ASP A 176 -4.24 2.03 -2.56
C ASP A 176 -4.75 2.58 -3.90
N GLU A 177 -4.93 3.91 -3.98
CA GLU A 177 -5.11 4.61 -5.25
C GLU A 177 -3.79 5.23 -5.70
N ARG A 178 -3.37 4.95 -6.93
CA ARG A 178 -2.14 5.49 -7.52
C ARG A 178 -2.36 5.93 -8.96
N MET A 179 -1.67 6.99 -9.36
CA MET A 179 -1.54 7.35 -10.77
C MET A 179 -0.10 7.72 -11.11
N SER A 180 0.30 7.43 -12.34
CA SER A 180 1.63 7.71 -12.86
C SER A 180 1.55 8.32 -14.24
N PHE A 181 2.35 9.34 -14.49
CA PHE A 181 2.44 10.02 -15.76
C PHE A 181 3.90 10.24 -16.11
N ALA A 182 4.27 9.98 -17.35
CA ALA A 182 5.61 10.23 -17.84
C ALA A 182 5.57 10.76 -19.27
N TRP A 183 6.46 11.68 -19.58
CA TRP A 183 6.75 12.12 -20.93
C TRP A 183 8.22 11.89 -21.24
N TYR A 184 8.47 11.12 -22.29
CA TYR A 184 9.80 10.76 -22.75
C TYR A 184 10.18 11.63 -23.95
N ALA A 185 11.19 12.48 -23.76
CA ALA A 185 11.54 13.52 -24.72
C ALA A 185 12.25 12.95 -25.97
N ASP A 186 12.98 11.84 -25.81
CA ASP A 186 13.73 11.16 -26.86
C ASP A 186 12.83 10.61 -27.99
N ARG A 187 11.59 10.25 -27.66
CA ARG A 187 10.63 9.63 -28.58
C ARG A 187 9.26 10.30 -28.62
N GLU A 188 9.13 11.48 -28.00
CA GLU A 188 7.86 12.23 -27.91
C GLU A 188 6.70 11.34 -27.44
N TYR A 189 6.94 10.53 -26.40
CA TYR A 189 6.00 9.50 -25.94
C TYR A 189 5.44 9.87 -24.59
N PHE A 190 4.12 9.91 -24.46
CA PHE A 190 3.45 10.21 -23.20
C PHE A 190 2.73 8.97 -22.68
N THR A 191 2.97 8.60 -21.42
CA THR A 191 2.24 7.52 -20.74
C THR A 191 1.47 8.07 -19.56
N GLY A 192 0.28 7.52 -19.33
CA GLY A 192 -0.50 7.76 -18.13
C GLY A 192 -1.20 6.49 -17.67
N GLY A 193 -1.55 6.43 -16.40
CA GLY A 193 -2.32 5.31 -15.89
C GLY A 193 -2.78 5.51 -14.47
N ALA A 194 -3.77 4.72 -14.08
CA ALA A 194 -4.35 4.71 -12.75
C ALA A 194 -4.54 3.27 -12.26
N SER A 195 -4.28 3.03 -10.98
CA SER A 195 -4.64 1.80 -10.28
C SER A 195 -5.62 2.13 -9.16
N VAL A 196 -6.60 1.25 -8.96
CA VAL A 196 -7.62 1.37 -7.91
C VAL A 196 -7.34 0.40 -6.74
N PRO A 197 -7.96 0.62 -5.57
CA PRO A 197 -7.75 -0.22 -4.39
C PRO A 197 -8.10 -1.69 -4.64
N CYS A 198 -7.66 -2.56 -3.74
CA CYS A 198 -8.02 -3.97 -3.78
C CYS A 198 -9.53 -4.21 -3.55
N ALA A 199 -10.06 -5.23 -4.21
CA ALA A 199 -11.41 -5.75 -4.05
C ALA A 199 -11.40 -7.28 -4.08
N TYR A 200 -12.41 -7.91 -3.49
CA TYR A 200 -12.70 -9.33 -3.74
C TYR A 200 -13.62 -9.48 -4.94
N ASP A 201 -13.32 -10.43 -5.83
CA ASP A 201 -14.24 -10.79 -6.90
C ASP A 201 -15.41 -11.60 -6.31
N PRO A 202 -16.67 -11.14 -6.47
CA PRO A 202 -17.85 -11.86 -5.99
C PRO A 202 -18.01 -13.27 -6.57
N GLU A 203 -17.44 -13.53 -7.76
CA GLU A 203 -17.58 -14.82 -8.46
C GLU A 203 -16.41 -15.77 -8.24
N TRP A 204 -15.35 -15.32 -7.56
CA TRP A 204 -14.14 -16.11 -7.32
C TRP A 204 -14.43 -17.37 -6.51
N LYS A 205 -13.78 -18.47 -6.90
CA LYS A 205 -13.89 -19.79 -6.27
C LYS A 205 -12.51 -20.33 -5.90
N ASN A 206 -12.49 -21.14 -4.85
CA ASN A 206 -11.29 -21.88 -4.46
C ASN A 206 -10.77 -22.72 -5.64
N GLY A 207 -9.56 -22.40 -6.09
CA GLY A 207 -8.90 -23.05 -7.22
C GLY A 207 -8.85 -22.21 -8.50
N ASP A 208 -9.50 -21.05 -8.54
CA ASP A 208 -9.32 -20.07 -9.61
C ASP A 208 -7.88 -19.53 -9.59
N VAL A 209 -7.31 -19.33 -10.79
CA VAL A 209 -5.89 -18.97 -10.96
C VAL A 209 -5.78 -17.51 -11.36
N GLY A 210 -4.93 -16.77 -10.65
CA GLY A 210 -4.60 -15.38 -10.98
C GLY A 210 -5.59 -14.36 -10.41
N PRO A 211 -5.27 -13.06 -10.56
CA PRO A 211 -6.21 -11.99 -10.26
C PRO A 211 -7.40 -12.00 -11.23
N ALA A 212 -8.57 -11.59 -10.75
CA ALA A 212 -9.75 -11.44 -11.60
C ALA A 212 -9.62 -10.22 -12.51
N GLY A 213 -10.25 -10.25 -13.69
CA GLY A 213 -10.37 -9.10 -14.58
C GLY A 213 -9.35 -8.99 -15.72
N ASP A 214 -8.48 -10.00 -15.91
CA ASP A 214 -7.54 -10.03 -17.05
C ASP A 214 -8.23 -10.11 -18.43
N ASP A 215 -9.48 -10.55 -18.48
CA ASP A 215 -10.28 -10.61 -19.71
C ASP A 215 -10.98 -9.28 -20.03
N GLU A 216 -10.97 -8.31 -19.10
CA GLU A 216 -11.61 -7.02 -19.30
C GLU A 216 -10.90 -6.20 -20.37
N ARG A 217 -11.68 -5.53 -21.22
CA ARG A 217 -11.14 -4.66 -22.28
C ARG A 217 -11.66 -3.25 -22.11
N PRO A 218 -10.79 -2.23 -22.19
CA PRO A 218 -11.24 -0.86 -22.12
C PRO A 218 -12.04 -0.50 -23.39
N PRO A 219 -12.96 0.47 -23.33
CA PRO A 219 -13.51 1.11 -24.51
C PRO A 219 -12.46 2.00 -25.17
N ALA A 220 -12.76 2.54 -26.35
CA ALA A 220 -11.94 3.60 -26.94
C ALA A 220 -11.83 4.79 -25.97
N PHE A 221 -10.60 5.27 -25.74
CA PHE A 221 -10.29 6.23 -24.68
C PHE A 221 -9.78 7.56 -25.29
N GLY A 222 -10.32 8.69 -24.85
CA GLY A 222 -10.02 9.99 -25.44
C GLY A 222 -10.71 11.13 -24.70
N PRO A 223 -10.74 12.35 -25.25
CA PRO A 223 -11.35 13.48 -24.54
C PRO A 223 -12.85 13.24 -24.30
N THR A 224 -13.33 13.59 -23.10
CA THR A 224 -14.76 13.55 -22.81
C THR A 224 -15.51 14.48 -23.77
N ARG A 225 -16.55 13.98 -24.46
CA ARG A 225 -17.42 14.82 -25.30
C ARG A 225 -18.30 15.67 -24.39
N HIS A 226 -17.92 16.92 -24.16
CA HIS A 226 -18.86 17.91 -23.61
C HIS A 226 -19.86 18.27 -24.70
N GLY A 227 -21.10 17.81 -24.55
CA GLY A 227 -22.24 18.23 -25.36
C GLY A 227 -22.79 19.58 -24.93
#